data_AF-A0A3F2V0F6-F1
#
_entry.id   AF-A0A3F2V0F6-F1
#
_cell.length_a   1.000
_cell.length_b   1.000
_cell.length_c   1.000
_cell.angle_alpha   90.00
_cell.angle_beta   90.00
_cell.angle_gamma   90.00
#
_symmetry.space_group_name_H-M   'P 1'
#
loop_
_entity.id
_entity.type
_entity.pdbx_description
1 polymer ?
#
loop_
_entity_poly.entity_id
_entity_poly.type
_entity_poly.pdbx_seq_one_letter_code
_entity_poly.pdbx_strand_id
1 'polypeptide(L)'
;MENNSDINIPDSVIGVWSVTIHGPTGPQETTLELKDNNGELIGTQSAMGQVEDLLDLSYDSGNGEIAWINKIKKPLPLSLKFRGVVEGDSISGHVNAAIMGKFPFTGVKK
;
A
#
# COMPACT_ATOMS: atom_id res chain seq x y z
N MET A 1 16.13 19.37 25.72
CA MET A 1 16.01 17.93 25.48
C MET A 1 15.23 17.81 24.18
N GLU A 2 15.93 17.46 23.11
CA GLU A 2 15.34 17.37 21.77
C GLU A 2 14.32 16.22 21.77
N ASN A 3 13.05 16.57 21.54
CA ASN A 3 12.01 15.59 21.22
C ASN A 3 12.21 15.17 19.76
N ASN A 4 13.19 14.30 19.53
CA ASN A 4 13.25 13.55 18.29
C ASN A 4 12.25 12.41 18.44
N SER A 5 11.01 12.66 18.03
CA SER A 5 10.09 11.60 17.64
C SER A 5 10.70 10.90 16.44
N ASP A 6 11.60 9.96 16.70
CA ASP A 6 12.09 9.02 15.71
C ASP A 6 10.84 8.41 15.06
N ILE A 7 10.63 8.73 13.79
CA ILE A 7 9.63 8.05 12.96
C ILE A 7 10.17 6.63 12.85
N ASN A 8 9.81 5.78 13.81
CA ASN A 8 10.18 4.39 13.82
C ASN A 8 9.22 3.71 12.83
N ILE A 9 9.57 3.76 11.55
CA ILE A 9 8.96 2.89 10.56
C ILE A 9 9.41 1.50 10.98
N PRO A 10 8.51 0.65 11.48
CA PRO A 10 8.96 -0.63 11.99
C PRO A 10 9.45 -1.46 10.80
N ASP A 11 10.59 -2.11 10.94
CA ASP A 11 11.11 -3.08 9.95
C ASP A 11 10.05 -4.12 9.54
N SER A 12 9.02 -4.31 10.38
CA SER A 12 7.86 -5.14 10.09
C SER A 12 7.05 -4.67 8.86
N VAL A 13 7.01 -3.38 8.52
CA VAL A 13 6.27 -2.90 7.34
C VAL A 13 7.12 -2.86 6.07
N ILE A 14 8.43 -2.65 6.20
CA ILE A 14 9.38 -2.64 5.09
C ILE A 14 9.48 -4.04 4.45
N GLY A 15 9.50 -4.09 3.12
CA GLY A 15 9.64 -5.33 2.37
C GLY A 15 8.70 -5.42 1.17
N VAL A 16 8.63 -6.62 0.62
CA VAL A 16 7.80 -6.94 -0.55
C VAL A 16 6.54 -7.66 -0.10
N TRP A 17 5.39 -7.21 -0.60
CA TRP A 17 4.07 -7.70 -0.28
C TRP A 17 3.36 -8.17 -1.54
N SER A 18 2.72 -9.33 -1.47
CA SER A 18 1.73 -9.77 -2.47
C SER A 18 0.36 -9.23 -2.08
N VAL A 19 -0.18 -8.29 -2.85
CA VAL A 19 -1.48 -7.66 -2.58
C VAL A 19 -2.53 -8.20 -3.56
N THR A 20 -3.60 -8.79 -3.03
CA THR A 20 -4.73 -9.32 -3.79
C THR A 20 -5.94 -8.41 -3.63
N ILE A 21 -6.41 -7.82 -4.73
CA ILE A 21 -7.61 -6.98 -4.78
C ILE A 21 -8.79 -7.84 -5.23
N HIS A 22 -9.85 -7.89 -4.44
CA HIS A 22 -11.06 -8.67 -4.74
C HIS A 22 -12.08 -7.81 -5.49
N GLY A 23 -11.79 -7.53 -6.76
CA GLY A 23 -12.63 -6.74 -7.64
C GLY A 23 -13.81 -7.51 -8.24
N PRO A 24 -14.74 -6.83 -8.94
CA PRO A 24 -15.95 -7.43 -9.51
C PRO A 24 -15.65 -8.37 -10.68
N THR A 25 -14.47 -8.20 -11.32
CA THR A 25 -14.00 -9.05 -12.42
C THR A 25 -13.17 -10.25 -11.95
N GLY A 26 -12.99 -10.41 -10.63
CA GLY A 26 -12.16 -11.45 -10.02
C GLY A 26 -10.97 -10.89 -9.23
N PRO A 27 -10.23 -11.75 -8.51
CA PRO A 27 -9.06 -11.36 -7.76
C PRO A 27 -7.93 -10.92 -8.71
N GLN A 28 -7.27 -9.82 -8.37
CA GLN A 28 -6.12 -9.30 -9.08
C GLN A 28 -4.93 -9.20 -8.11
N GLU A 29 -3.85 -9.90 -8.43
CA GLU A 29 -2.60 -9.81 -7.67
C GLU A 29 -1.72 -8.66 -8.18
N THR A 30 -1.12 -7.94 -7.24
CA THR A 30 -0.13 -6.88 -7.46
C THR A 30 1.02 -7.07 -6.48
N THR A 31 2.21 -6.57 -6.80
CA THR A 31 3.34 -6.57 -5.85
C THR A 31 3.57 -5.17 -5.34
N LEU A 32 3.51 -5.00 -4.02
CA LEU A 32 3.78 -3.76 -3.30
C LEU A 32 5.17 -3.85 -2.67
N GLU A 33 6.05 -2.90 -2.94
CA GLU A 33 7.37 -2.82 -2.33
C GLU A 33 7.45 -1.55 -1.48
N LEU A 34 7.75 -1.72 -0.19
CA LEU A 34 7.88 -0.66 0.80
C LEU A 34 9.33 -0.60 1.27
N LYS A 35 9.91 0.60 1.31
CA LYS A 35 11.30 0.83 1.72
C LYS A 35 11.41 2.10 2.55
N ASP A 36 12.38 2.09 3.48
CA ASP A 36 12.81 3.31 4.15
C ASP A 36 13.76 4.08 3.23
N ASN A 37 13.56 5.40 3.18
CA ASN A 37 14.45 6.32 2.50
C ASN A 37 14.83 7.44 3.46
N ASN A 38 15.82 7.18 4.32
CA ASN A 38 16.33 8.13 5.30
C ASN A 38 15.24 8.63 6.28
N GLY A 39 14.38 7.72 6.75
CA GLY A 39 13.27 8.04 7.67
C GLY A 39 11.95 8.38 6.99
N GLU A 40 11.89 8.36 5.66
CA GLU A 40 10.66 8.50 4.88
C GLU A 40 10.23 7.14 4.32
N LEU A 41 8.98 6.75 4.61
CA LEU A 41 8.38 5.56 4.01
C LEU A 41 8.06 5.88 2.55
N ILE A 42 8.70 5.17 1.63
CA ILE A 42 8.41 5.24 0.20
C ILE A 42 8.10 3.84 -0.33
N GLY A 43 7.54 3.77 -1.53
CA GLY A 43 7.27 2.47 -2.13
C GLY A 43 6.87 2.54 -3.59
N THR A 44 6.75 1.36 -4.18
CA THR A 44 6.22 1.17 -5.53
C THR A 44 5.16 0.08 -5.52
N GLN A 45 4.23 0.14 -6.47
CA GLN A 45 3.30 -0.94 -6.73
C GLN A 45 3.40 -1.36 -8.19
N SER A 46 3.51 -2.66 -8.41
CA SER A 46 3.64 -3.26 -9.72
C SER A 46 2.46 -4.18 -10.04
N ALA A 47 1.91 -4.00 -11.24
CA ALA A 47 0.79 -4.76 -11.76
C ALA A 47 0.84 -4.74 -13.29
N MET A 48 0.53 -5.87 -13.94
CA MET A 48 0.40 -5.95 -15.40
C MET A 48 1.61 -5.39 -16.19
N GLY A 49 2.83 -5.57 -15.67
CA GLY A 49 4.06 -5.06 -16.30
C GLY A 49 4.30 -3.56 -16.13
N GLN A 50 3.46 -2.87 -15.37
CA GLN A 50 3.64 -1.47 -14.96
C GLN A 50 4.17 -1.44 -13.53
N VAL A 51 5.05 -0.47 -13.26
CA VAL A 51 5.53 -0.13 -11.92
C VAL A 51 5.27 1.35 -11.74
N GLU A 52 4.60 1.71 -10.65
CA GLU A 52 4.24 3.08 -10.34
C GLU A 52 4.62 3.39 -8.90
N ASP A 53 5.19 4.58 -8.69
CA ASP A 53 5.49 5.07 -7.35
C ASP A 53 4.20 5.28 -6.56
N LEU A 54 4.28 5.03 -5.26
CA LEU A 54 3.18 5.29 -4.35
C LEU A 54 3.10 6.78 -4.04
N LEU A 55 1.88 7.30 -4.00
CA LEU A 55 1.59 8.66 -3.57
C LEU A 55 0.87 8.63 -2.23
N ASP A 56 1.02 9.68 -1.43
CA ASP A 56 0.39 9.82 -0.10
C ASP A 56 0.56 8.56 0.77
N LEU A 57 1.75 7.93 0.70
CA LEU A 57 2.07 6.77 1.51
C LEU A 57 2.24 7.20 2.96
N SER A 58 1.53 6.51 3.85
CA SER A 58 1.58 6.77 5.29
C SER A 58 1.38 5.46 6.05
N TYR A 59 2.03 5.39 7.22
CA TYR A 59 1.91 4.29 8.16
C TYR A 59 1.86 4.85 9.58
N ASP A 60 0.88 4.41 10.38
CA ASP A 60 0.74 4.73 11.79
C ASP A 60 1.13 3.51 12.63
N SER A 61 2.27 3.61 13.32
CA SER A 61 2.79 2.51 14.15
C SER A 61 1.99 2.28 15.44
N GLY A 62 1.14 3.22 15.85
CA GLY A 62 0.31 3.10 17.05
C GLY A 62 -0.90 2.19 16.87
N ASN A 63 -1.41 2.06 15.65
CA ASN A 63 -2.59 1.25 15.32
C ASN A 63 -2.40 0.31 14.11
N GLY A 64 -1.25 0.37 13.43
CA GLY A 64 -0.95 -0.45 12.25
C GLY A 64 -1.61 0.04 10.97
N GLU A 65 -2.27 1.19 10.95
CA GLU A 65 -2.93 1.71 9.75
C GLU A 65 -1.90 2.05 8.68
N ILE A 66 -2.13 1.57 7.46
CA ILE A 66 -1.35 1.90 6.27
C ILE A 66 -2.28 2.45 5.18
N ALA A 67 -1.85 3.50 4.49
CA ALA A 67 -2.58 4.07 3.37
C ALA A 67 -1.62 4.51 2.26
N TRP A 68 -2.04 4.32 1.02
CA TRP A 68 -1.31 4.81 -0.15
C TRP A 68 -2.24 4.99 -1.36
N ILE A 69 -1.76 5.73 -2.35
CA ILE A 69 -2.43 5.94 -3.61
C ILE A 69 -1.57 5.40 -4.74
N ASN A 70 -2.16 4.57 -5.58
CA ASN A 70 -1.54 4.11 -6.82
C ASN A 70 -2.30 4.69 -8.03
N LYS A 71 -1.58 5.34 -8.95
CA LYS A 71 -2.17 5.95 -10.15
C LYS A 71 -1.90 5.08 -11.37
N ILE A 72 -2.95 4.48 -11.91
CA ILE A 72 -2.93 3.81 -13.21
C ILE A 72 -3.06 4.90 -14.26
N LYS A 73 -2.11 4.99 -15.21
CA LYS A 73 -2.11 6.05 -16.23
C LYS A 73 -2.80 5.65 -17.55
N LYS A 74 -2.83 4.35 -17.89
CA LYS A 74 -3.33 3.84 -19.18
C LYS A 74 -4.04 2.51 -19.01
N PRO A 75 -5.06 2.19 -19.84
CA PRO A 75 -5.62 3.03 -20.93
C PRO A 75 -6.54 4.16 -20.43
N LEU A 76 -7.06 4.06 -19.21
CA LEU A 76 -7.87 5.09 -18.55
C LEU A 76 -7.20 5.51 -17.23
N PRO A 77 -6.92 6.81 -17.01
CA PRO A 77 -6.35 7.27 -15.76
C PRO A 77 -7.27 6.98 -14.56
N LEU A 78 -6.77 6.25 -13.58
CA LEU A 78 -7.50 5.92 -12.35
C LEU A 78 -6.60 6.06 -11.13
N SER A 79 -7.13 6.61 -10.04
CA SER A 79 -6.47 6.62 -8.74
C SER A 79 -7.09 5.57 -7.85
N LEU A 80 -6.27 4.62 -7.41
CA LEU A 80 -6.63 3.59 -6.45
C LEU A 80 -6.16 4.04 -5.07
N LYS A 81 -7.09 4.27 -4.14
CA LYS A 81 -6.76 4.68 -2.77
C LYS A 81 -6.88 3.49 -1.83
N PHE A 82 -5.76 2.98 -1.34
CA PHE A 82 -5.69 1.86 -0.42
C PHE A 82 -5.69 2.36 1.02
N ARG A 83 -6.45 1.67 1.87
CA ARG A 83 -6.39 1.81 3.33
C ARG A 83 -6.52 0.42 3.95
N GLY A 84 -5.59 0.06 4.81
CA GLY A 84 -5.61 -1.21 5.52
C GLY A 84 -4.92 -1.13 6.87
N VAL A 85 -4.85 -2.27 7.54
CA VAL A 85 -4.14 -2.47 8.80
C VAL A 85 -3.11 -3.56 8.60
N VAL A 86 -1.88 -3.29 9.02
CA VAL A 86 -0.76 -4.25 9.04
C VAL A 86 -0.78 -5.00 10.36
N GLU A 87 -0.86 -6.32 10.28
CA GLU A 87 -0.84 -7.23 11.42
C GLU A 87 0.21 -8.32 11.15
N GLY A 88 1.43 -8.14 11.68
CA GLY A 88 2.55 -9.02 11.37
C GLY A 88 2.87 -9.03 9.87
N ASP A 89 2.76 -10.21 9.25
CA ASP A 89 3.01 -10.42 7.82
C ASP A 89 1.75 -10.32 6.95
N SER A 90 0.66 -9.78 7.49
CA SER A 90 -0.61 -9.61 6.79
C SER A 90 -1.04 -8.15 6.72
N ILE A 91 -1.69 -7.78 5.63
CA ILE A 91 -2.44 -6.52 5.49
C ILE A 91 -3.89 -6.87 5.17
N SER A 92 -4.84 -6.25 5.87
CA SER A 92 -6.26 -6.36 5.52
C SER A 92 -6.84 -4.97 5.33
N GLY A 93 -7.66 -4.78 4.29
CA GLY A 93 -8.14 -3.45 4.00
C GLY A 93 -9.08 -3.35 2.82
N HIS A 94 -9.26 -2.12 2.35
CA HIS A 94 -10.05 -1.81 1.18
C HIS A 94 -9.35 -0.83 0.26
N VAL A 95 -9.54 -1.03 -1.03
CA VAL A 95 -9.15 -0.10 -2.09
C VAL A 95 -10.40 0.61 -2.60
N ASN A 96 -10.32 1.93 -2.71
CA ASN A 96 -11.31 2.74 -3.40
C ASN A 96 -10.81 3.00 -4.82
N ALA A 97 -11.51 2.42 -5.80
CA ALA A 97 -11.24 2.53 -7.23
C ALA A 97 -12.10 3.61 -7.90
N ALA A 98 -12.29 4.74 -7.21
CA ALA A 98 -13.11 5.87 -7.62
C ALA A 98 -14.52 5.43 -8.09
N ILE A 99 -14.85 5.66 -9.36
CA ILE A 99 -16.18 5.35 -9.93
C ILE A 99 -16.52 3.85 -9.91
N MET A 100 -15.51 2.98 -9.81
CA MET A 100 -15.73 1.52 -9.78
C MET A 100 -16.20 1.03 -8.40
N GLY A 101 -16.03 1.84 -7.34
CA GLY A 101 -16.45 1.50 -5.99
C GLY A 101 -15.30 1.09 -5.07
N LYS A 102 -15.67 0.48 -3.94
CA LYS A 102 -14.77 0.07 -2.86
C LYS A 102 -14.70 -1.45 -2.82
N PHE A 103 -13.49 -2.00 -2.87
CA PHE A 103 -13.25 -3.44 -2.89
C PHE A 103 -12.33 -3.86 -1.75
N PRO A 104 -12.53 -5.05 -1.15
CA PRO A 104 -11.60 -5.56 -0.16
C PRO A 104 -10.28 -5.96 -0.83
N PHE A 105 -9.19 -5.85 -0.09
CA PHE A 105 -7.91 -6.42 -0.47
C PHE A 105 -7.24 -7.09 0.73
N THR A 106 -6.36 -8.03 0.43
CA THR A 106 -5.42 -8.60 1.39
C THR A 106 -3.99 -8.40 0.90
N GLY A 107 -3.05 -8.27 1.82
CA GLY A 107 -1.61 -8.27 1.57
C GLY A 107 -0.94 -9.37 2.37
N VAL A 108 0.05 -10.03 1.80
CA VAL A 108 0.89 -11.00 2.51
C VAL A 108 2.35 -10.68 2.22
N LYS A 109 3.17 -10.57 3.28
CA LYS A 109 4.60 -10.32 3.14
C LYS A 109 5.29 -11.52 2.49
N LYS A 110 6.22 -11.27 1.56
CA LYS A 110 7.03 -12.30 0.90
C LYS A 110 8.31 -12.61 1.67
#